data_AF-A0AAP7ARW8-F1
#
_entry.id   AF-A0AAP7ARW8-F1
#
_cell.length_a   1.000
_cell.length_b   1.000
_cell.length_c   1.000
_cell.angle_alpha   90.00
_cell.angle_beta   90.00
_cell.angle_gamma   90.00
#
_symmetry.space_group_name_H-M   'P 1'
#
loop_
_entity.id
_entity.type
_entity.pdbx_description
1 polymer ?
#
loop_
_entity_poly.entity_id
_entity_poly.type
_entity_poly.pdbx_seq_one_letter_code
_entity_poly.pdbx_strand_id
1 'polypeptide(L)'
;MGKSTPVFQVHHSYESALTAINTLTNASENFALFDDLTFQLILSSVTDDTRNLFLQKTISGLSTQDLDIIKVYFSEDMSLIRTCDKLYLHKNTLQYKLNRIHKITGLNPRKFQDAVLLYLAVLLRTNL
;
A
#
# COMPACT_ATOMS: atom_id res chain seq x y z
N MET A 1 -19.97 2.60 -2.58
CA MET A 1 -21.23 1.99 -3.08
C MET A 1 -21.11 0.49 -3.06
N GLY A 2 -22.18 -0.24 -2.69
CA GLY A 2 -22.20 -1.70 -2.74
C GLY A 2 -22.35 -2.25 -4.16
N LYS A 3 -22.17 -3.56 -4.33
CA LYS A 3 -22.28 -4.23 -5.63
C LYS A 3 -23.70 -4.14 -6.18
N SER A 4 -23.82 -3.94 -7.49
CA SER A 4 -25.10 -4.04 -8.20
C SER A 4 -25.56 -5.50 -8.23
N THR A 5 -26.62 -5.82 -7.48
CA THR A 5 -27.19 -7.17 -7.40
C THR A 5 -28.70 -7.17 -7.66
N PRO A 6 -29.28 -8.29 -8.13
CA PRO A 6 -30.73 -8.45 -8.23
C PRO A 6 -31.43 -8.26 -6.87
N VAL A 7 -32.72 -7.90 -6.88
CA VAL A 7 -33.52 -7.58 -5.67
C VAL A 7 -33.47 -8.67 -4.59
N PHE A 8 -33.38 -9.94 -4.97
CA PHE A 8 -33.30 -11.06 -4.03
C PHE A 8 -31.90 -11.22 -3.37
N GLN A 9 -30.89 -10.49 -3.83
CA GLN A 9 -29.51 -10.47 -3.34
C GLN A 9 -29.11 -9.11 -2.76
N VAL A 10 -30.08 -8.28 -2.37
CA VAL A 10 -29.83 -6.94 -1.79
C VAL A 10 -28.98 -7.01 -0.52
N HIS A 11 -29.05 -8.11 0.24
CA HIS A 11 -28.16 -8.35 1.39
C HIS A 11 -26.66 -8.27 0.99
N HIS A 12 -26.26 -8.81 -0.17
CA HIS A 12 -24.88 -8.70 -0.64
C HIS A 12 -24.51 -7.27 -1.06
N SER A 13 -25.45 -6.50 -1.61
CA SER A 13 -25.23 -5.07 -1.87
C SER A 13 -25.05 -4.31 -0.56
N TYR A 14 -25.78 -4.67 0.49
CA TYR A 14 -25.64 -4.07 1.82
C TYR A 14 -24.30 -4.43 2.47
N GLU A 15 -23.91 -5.71 2.47
CA GLU A 15 -22.62 -6.16 3.04
C GLU A 15 -21.44 -5.50 2.34
N SER A 16 -21.43 -5.47 1.00
CA SER A 16 -20.36 -4.82 0.23
C SER A 16 -20.32 -3.30 0.47
N ALA A 17 -21.47 -2.64 0.63
CA ALA A 17 -21.51 -1.24 1.02
C ALA A 17 -20.93 -1.02 2.43
N LEU A 18 -21.23 -1.90 3.38
CA LEU A 18 -20.69 -1.84 4.75
C LEU A 18 -19.17 -2.02 4.76
N THR A 19 -18.65 -2.99 4.01
CA THR A 19 -17.20 -3.18 3.85
C THR A 19 -16.54 -1.96 3.21
N ALA A 20 -17.16 -1.36 2.20
CA ALA A 20 -16.65 -0.13 1.59
C ALA A 20 -16.61 1.04 2.57
N ILE A 21 -17.64 1.21 3.41
CA ILE A 21 -17.67 2.25 4.45
C ILE A 21 -16.59 2.01 5.51
N ASN A 22 -16.43 0.77 5.99
CA ASN A 22 -15.39 0.42 6.97
C ASN A 22 -13.97 0.55 6.40
N THR A 23 -13.82 0.56 5.08
CA THR A 23 -12.55 0.84 4.41
C THR A 23 -12.28 2.34 4.31
N LEU A 24 -13.34 3.16 4.26
CA LEU A 24 -13.28 4.62 4.13
C LEU A 24 -13.02 5.35 5.44
N THR A 25 -13.21 4.73 6.60
CA THR A 25 -13.08 5.38 7.92
C THR A 25 -11.70 5.97 8.21
N ASN A 26 -10.67 5.65 7.41
CA ASN A 26 -9.31 6.18 7.56
C ASN A 26 -8.72 6.80 6.28
N ALA A 27 -9.54 7.04 5.25
CA ALA A 27 -9.12 7.69 4.02
C ALA A 27 -9.61 9.15 3.98
N SER A 28 -8.81 10.06 3.44
CA SER A 28 -9.20 11.46 3.17
C SER A 28 -10.16 11.61 1.98
N GLU A 29 -10.70 10.50 1.47
CA GLU A 29 -11.58 10.46 0.30
C GLU A 29 -13.02 10.17 0.73
N ASN A 30 -13.97 10.95 0.20
CA ASN A 30 -15.38 10.87 0.54
C ASN A 30 -16.15 9.82 -0.28
N PHE A 31 -15.46 8.99 -1.08
CA PHE A 31 -16.07 8.06 -2.01
C PHE A 31 -15.16 6.86 -2.31
N ALA A 32 -15.66 5.64 -2.06
CA ALA A 32 -15.04 4.40 -2.53
C ALA A 32 -16.08 3.51 -3.22
N LEU A 33 -15.72 3.00 -4.40
CA LEU A 33 -16.44 1.92 -5.07
C LEU A 33 -15.92 0.60 -4.54
N PHE A 34 -16.83 -0.29 -4.11
CA PHE A 34 -16.43 -1.59 -3.59
C PHE A 34 -15.66 -2.43 -4.62
N ASP A 35 -15.95 -2.26 -5.91
CA ASP A 35 -15.25 -2.98 -6.98
C ASP A 35 -13.77 -2.52 -7.14
N ASP A 36 -13.41 -1.34 -6.64
CA ASP A 36 -12.02 -0.85 -6.64
C ASP A 36 -11.25 -1.31 -5.39
N LEU A 37 -11.93 -1.93 -4.41
CA LEU A 37 -11.35 -2.40 -3.15
C LEU A 37 -10.77 -3.81 -3.28
N THR A 38 -9.64 -3.95 -3.98
CA THR A 38 -8.97 -5.25 -4.12
C THR A 38 -8.10 -5.59 -2.92
N PHE A 39 -7.00 -4.84 -2.74
CA PHE A 39 -6.08 -5.10 -1.61
C PHE A 39 -6.70 -4.71 -0.27
N GLN A 40 -7.51 -3.65 -0.26
CA GLN A 40 -8.15 -3.13 0.94
C GLN A 40 -9.03 -4.19 1.61
N LEU A 41 -9.71 -5.04 0.85
CA LEU A 41 -10.53 -6.12 1.39
C LEU A 41 -9.68 -7.09 2.22
N ILE A 42 -8.54 -7.51 1.68
CA ILE A 42 -7.60 -8.42 2.37
C ILE A 42 -6.99 -7.71 3.57
N LEU A 43 -6.51 -6.47 3.40
CA LEU A 43 -5.84 -5.72 4.46
C LEU A 43 -6.78 -5.34 5.62
N SER A 44 -8.08 -5.15 5.36
CA SER A 44 -9.09 -4.87 6.38
C SER A 44 -9.35 -6.05 7.33
N SER A 45 -9.02 -7.28 6.89
CA SER A 45 -9.16 -8.49 7.70
C SER A 45 -7.97 -8.75 8.63
N VAL A 46 -6.90 -7.97 8.52
CA VAL A 46 -5.66 -8.15 9.29
C VAL A 46 -5.81 -7.52 10.66
N THR A 47 -5.60 -8.30 11.72
CA THR A 47 -5.61 -7.81 13.11
C THR A 47 -4.47 -6.84 13.39
N ASP A 48 -4.64 -5.96 14.38
CA ASP A 48 -3.61 -4.99 14.76
C ASP A 48 -2.30 -5.67 15.18
N ASP A 49 -2.35 -6.80 15.87
CA ASP A 49 -1.16 -7.57 16.25
C ASP A 49 -0.40 -8.08 15.02
N THR A 50 -1.11 -8.65 14.05
CA THR A 50 -0.50 -9.18 12.81
C THR A 50 0.07 -8.03 11.97
N ARG A 51 -0.65 -6.91 11.89
CA ARG A 51 -0.22 -5.68 11.23
C ARG A 51 1.07 -5.17 11.85
N ASN A 52 1.09 -4.98 13.17
CA ASN A 52 2.25 -4.46 13.89
C ASN A 52 3.47 -5.37 13.72
N LEU A 53 3.29 -6.68 13.83
CA LEU A 53 4.36 -7.65 13.60
C LEU A 53 4.88 -7.60 12.15
N PHE A 54 3.99 -7.47 11.17
CA PHE A 54 4.37 -7.36 9.76
C PHE A 54 5.15 -6.07 9.49
N LEU A 55 4.68 -4.92 10.00
CA LEU A 55 5.38 -3.64 9.88
C LEU A 55 6.73 -3.67 10.59
N GLN A 56 6.81 -4.33 11.75
CA GLN A 56 8.05 -4.53 12.50
C GLN A 56 9.09 -5.27 11.66
N LYS A 57 8.69 -6.33 10.96
CA LYS A 57 9.56 -7.17 10.13
C LYS A 57 9.96 -6.55 8.80
N THR A 58 9.21 -5.55 8.31
CA THR A 58 9.37 -5.04 6.93
C THR A 58 9.95 -3.63 6.87
N ILE A 59 9.35 -2.66 7.57
CA ILE A 59 9.65 -1.23 7.36
C ILE A 59 9.94 -0.44 8.65
N SER A 60 10.04 -1.09 9.80
CA SER A 60 10.28 -0.42 11.11
C SER A 60 11.56 0.41 11.17
N GLY A 61 12.63 -0.04 10.49
CA GLY A 61 13.91 0.66 10.45
C GLY A 61 13.99 1.81 9.44
N LEU A 62 12.94 2.03 8.63
CA LEU A 62 12.94 3.05 7.59
C LEU A 62 12.61 4.44 8.14
N SER A 63 13.34 5.44 7.68
CA SER A 63 13.02 6.85 7.96
C SER A 63 11.79 7.30 7.16
N THR A 64 11.18 8.43 7.54
CA THR A 64 10.09 9.03 6.76
C THR A 64 10.50 9.26 5.31
N GLN A 65 11.72 9.75 5.07
CA GLN A 65 12.23 9.96 3.72
C GLN A 65 12.34 8.67 2.91
N ASP A 66 12.74 7.55 3.54
CA ASP A 66 12.78 6.25 2.86
C ASP A 66 11.41 5.77 2.43
N LEU A 67 10.41 5.96 3.30
CA LEU A 67 9.04 5.59 3.02
C LEU A 67 8.48 6.42 1.88
N ASP A 68 8.77 7.72 1.84
CA ASP A 68 8.34 8.60 0.74
C ASP A 68 8.97 8.17 -0.59
N ILE A 69 10.25 7.79 -0.59
CA ILE A 69 10.93 7.27 -1.79
C ILE A 69 10.25 5.98 -2.27
N ILE A 70 9.96 5.03 -1.37
CA ILE A 70 9.32 3.76 -1.73
C ILE A 70 7.89 4.00 -2.23
N LYS A 71 7.12 4.88 -1.57
CA LYS A 71 5.78 5.28 -1.98
C LYS A 71 5.78 5.80 -3.42
N VAL A 72 6.66 6.76 -3.72
CA VAL A 72 6.76 7.32 -5.07
C VAL A 72 7.25 6.27 -6.06
N TYR A 73 8.26 5.48 -5.70
CA TYR A 73 8.80 4.42 -6.56
C TYR A 73 7.72 3.40 -6.98
N PHE A 74 6.86 2.96 -6.06
CA PHE A 74 5.75 2.07 -6.39
C PHE A 74 4.61 2.77 -7.13
N SER A 75 4.34 4.06 -6.84
CA SER A 75 3.35 4.83 -7.62
C SER A 75 3.73 5.02 -9.09
N GLU A 76 5.02 4.88 -9.40
CA GLU A 76 5.58 4.99 -10.76
C GLU A 76 5.92 3.62 -11.36
N ASP A 77 5.23 2.55 -10.92
CA ASP A 77 5.41 1.17 -11.39
C ASP A 77 6.87 0.69 -11.31
N MET A 78 7.58 1.12 -10.27
CA MET A 78 9.01 0.82 -10.07
C MET A 78 9.92 1.37 -11.19
N SER A 79 9.44 2.35 -11.97
CA SER A 79 10.23 3.01 -13.00
C SER A 79 11.26 3.95 -12.38
N LEU A 80 12.54 3.61 -12.53
CA LEU A 80 13.64 4.47 -12.05
C LEU A 80 13.60 5.87 -12.67
N ILE A 81 13.27 5.98 -13.95
CA ILE A 81 13.27 7.26 -14.68
C ILE A 81 12.15 8.15 -14.14
N ARG A 82 10.90 7.65 -14.15
CA ARG A 82 9.75 8.43 -13.68
C ARG A 82 9.85 8.79 -12.20
N THR A 83 10.40 7.89 -11.37
CA THR A 83 10.66 8.16 -9.96
C THR A 83 11.72 9.25 -9.77
N CYS A 84 12.77 9.24 -10.58
CA CYS A 84 13.80 10.29 -10.57
C CYS A 84 13.20 11.65 -10.93
N ASP A 85 12.39 11.69 -11.99
CA ASP A 85 11.73 12.91 -12.44
C ASP A 85 10.78 13.46 -11.36
N LYS A 86 9.96 12.59 -10.76
CA LYS A 86 8.99 12.97 -9.71
C LYS A 86 9.63 13.40 -8.39
N LEU A 87 10.79 12.84 -8.05
CA LEU A 87 11.54 13.20 -6.84
C LEU A 87 12.63 14.25 -7.09
N TYR A 88 12.81 14.72 -8.33
CA TYR A 88 13.93 15.57 -8.74
C TYR A 88 15.31 15.00 -8.33
N LEU A 89 15.47 13.68 -8.45
CA LEU A 89 16.69 12.97 -8.09
C LEU A 89 17.46 12.53 -9.34
N HIS A 90 18.78 12.55 -9.25
CA HIS A 90 19.59 11.85 -10.24
C HIS A 90 19.45 10.32 -10.08
N LYS A 91 19.55 9.57 -11.19
CA LYS A 91 19.43 8.10 -11.22
C LYS A 91 20.29 7.39 -10.20
N ASN A 92 21.55 7.80 -10.05
CA ASN A 92 22.47 7.18 -9.09
C ASN A 92 22.05 7.42 -7.64
N THR A 93 21.50 8.60 -7.35
CA THR A 93 21.00 8.96 -6.01
C THR A 93 19.79 8.11 -5.64
N LEU A 94 18.83 7.95 -6.56
CA LEU A 94 17.70 7.04 -6.34
C LEU A 94 18.19 5.61 -6.14
N GLN A 95 19.14 5.15 -6.96
CA GLN A 95 19.66 3.80 -6.82
C GLN A 95 20.34 3.55 -5.47
N TYR A 96 21.15 4.51 -5.01
CA TYR A 96 21.77 4.47 -3.69
C TYR A 96 20.73 4.40 -2.57
N LYS A 97 19.66 5.21 -2.65
CA LYS A 97 18.56 5.22 -1.68
C LYS A 97 17.84 3.87 -1.62
N LEU A 98 17.52 3.28 -2.77
CA LEU A 98 16.92 1.93 -2.85
C LEU A 98 17.87 0.84 -2.29
N ASN A 99 19.18 0.96 -2.51
CA ASN A 99 20.16 0.05 -1.92
C ASN A 99 20.27 0.21 -0.40
N ARG A 100 20.13 1.44 0.11
CA ARG A 100 20.07 1.70 1.55
C ARG A 100 18.82 1.08 2.17
N ILE A 101 17.65 1.22 1.54
CA ILE A 101 16.41 0.54 1.96
C ILE A 101 16.62 -0.97 2.04
N HIS A 102 17.25 -1.55 1.01
CA HIS A 102 17.56 -2.99 1.03
C HIS A 102 18.47 -3.38 2.19
N LYS A 103 19.51 -2.59 2.48
CA LYS A 103 20.42 -2.86 3.61
C LYS A 103 19.72 -2.79 4.97
N ILE A 104 18.76 -1.88 5.14
CA ILE A 104 18.05 -1.69 6.40
C ILE A 104 17.00 -2.78 6.63
N THR A 105 16.25 -3.12 5.57
CA THR A 105 15.08 -4.02 5.68
C THR A 105 15.41 -5.47 5.36
N GLY A 106 16.51 -5.74 4.67
CA GLY A 106 16.79 -7.03 4.04
C GLY A 106 15.99 -7.28 2.75
N LEU A 107 15.05 -6.40 2.40
CA LEU A 107 14.12 -6.55 1.27
C LEU A 107 14.58 -5.67 0.10
N ASN A 108 14.85 -6.26 -1.06
CA ASN A 108 15.28 -5.50 -2.23
C ASN A 108 14.07 -4.96 -3.01
N PRO A 109 13.84 -3.63 -3.09
CA PRO A 109 12.68 -3.06 -3.78
C PRO A 109 12.59 -3.38 -5.28
N ARG A 110 13.65 -3.96 -5.87
CA ARG A 110 13.70 -4.37 -7.29
C ARG A 110 13.46 -5.85 -7.51
N LYS A 111 13.44 -6.66 -6.44
CA LYS A 111 13.04 -8.07 -6.52
C LYS A 111 11.53 -8.13 -6.30
N PHE A 112 10.82 -8.78 -7.21
CA PHE A 112 9.36 -8.79 -7.20
C PHE A 112 8.75 -9.18 -5.84
N GLN A 113 9.18 -10.31 -5.25
CA GLN A 113 8.64 -10.78 -3.97
C GLN A 113 8.87 -9.77 -2.83
N ASP A 114 10.09 -9.25 -2.73
CA ASP A 114 10.47 -8.24 -1.74
C ASP A 114 9.71 -6.91 -1.96
N ALA A 115 9.53 -6.51 -3.21
CA ALA A 115 8.78 -5.32 -3.60
C ALA A 115 7.32 -5.43 -3.18
N VAL A 116 6.68 -6.58 -3.37
CA VAL A 116 5.30 -6.83 -2.90
C VAL A 116 5.21 -6.69 -1.38
N LEU A 117 6.17 -7.24 -0.62
CA LEU A 117 6.20 -7.10 0.84
C LEU A 117 6.31 -5.64 1.28
N LEU A 118 7.21 -4.88 0.66
CA LEU A 118 7.38 -3.45 0.94
C LEU A 118 6.15 -2.63 0.54
N TYR A 119 5.52 -2.95 -0.58
CA TYR A 119 4.30 -2.28 -1.05
C TYR A 119 3.14 -2.49 -0.08
N LEU A 120 2.89 -3.75 0.32
CA LEU A 120 1.86 -4.07 1.31
C LEU A 120 2.14 -3.40 2.67
N ALA A 121 3.40 -3.32 3.09
CA ALA A 121 3.78 -2.65 4.33
C ALA A 121 3.49 -1.14 4.27
N VAL A 122 3.76 -0.50 3.13
CA VAL A 122 3.41 0.91 2.91
C VAL A 122 1.90 1.12 2.90
N LEU A 123 1.13 0.23 2.28
CA LEU A 123 -0.34 0.29 2.30
C LEU A 123 -0.90 0.11 3.71
N LEU A 124 -0.41 -0.85 4.48
CA LEU A 124 -0.82 -1.12 5.86
C LEU A 124 -0.45 0.00 6.84
N ARG A 125 0.60 0.76 6.55
CA ARG A 125 1.00 1.92 7.35
C ARG A 125 0.21 3.19 7.02
N THR A 126 -0.29 3.28 5.78
CA THR A 126 -0.99 4.48 5.28
C THR A 126 -2.51 4.35 5.40
N ASN A 127 -3.03 3.12 5.38
CA ASN A 127 -4.44 2.81 5.58
C ASN A 127 -4.64 2.17 6.96
N LEU A 128 -5.46 2.83 7.78
CA LEU A 128 -5.70 2.75 9.23
C LEU A 128 -4.95 3.82 10.02
#